data_AF-A0A6I2YS85-F1
#
_entry.id   AF-A0A6I2YS85-F1
#
_cell.length_a   1.000
_cell.length_b   1.000
_cell.length_c   1.000
_cell.angle_alpha   90.00
_cell.angle_beta   90.00
_cell.angle_gamma   90.00
#
_symmetry.space_group_name_H-M   'P 1'
#
loop_
_entity.id
_entity.type
_entity.pdbx_description
1 polymer ?
#
loop_
_entity_poly.entity_id
_entity_poly.type
_entity_poly.pdbx_seq_one_letter_code
_entity_poly.pdbx_strand_id
1 'polypeptide(L)'
;MKRKNLLVLCLIALVTSACGIPTSSQPDVVSKHNVPFHLLSPDSSSTTTTTEPALAYAQENIFLLDNAGKAISVRRDVSVPATLTAVLTALIAGPTSAEASQGITSALPSDLKVISIALVGSTVTLNFNTAFGKINGAAETQAVGQVVLTTTDQPQISAVSFQIDSKPISVPTSSGVVTSAPVTAAQYASLKN
;
A
#
# COMPACT_ATOMS: atom_id res chain seq x y z
N MET A 1 53.60 -29.71 -4.37
CA MET A 1 54.48 -29.78 -5.55
C MET A 1 53.66 -29.28 -6.74
N LYS A 2 53.78 -28.02 -7.16
CA LYS A 2 54.56 -27.57 -8.35
C LYS A 2 54.31 -28.49 -9.55
N ARG A 3 53.66 -28.04 -10.63
CA ARG A 3 54.23 -27.30 -11.79
C ARG A 3 53.05 -26.62 -12.55
N LYS A 4 52.99 -25.29 -12.78
CA LYS A 4 53.72 -24.48 -13.80
C LYS A 4 53.76 -25.20 -15.16
N ASN A 5 53.49 -24.65 -16.33
CA ASN A 5 53.09 -23.34 -16.84
C ASN A 5 53.04 -23.56 -18.38
N LEU A 6 52.34 -22.70 -19.13
CA LEU A 6 52.77 -22.23 -20.45
C LEU A 6 52.66 -23.18 -21.67
N LEU A 7 51.67 -22.94 -22.54
CA LEU A 7 51.81 -22.52 -23.96
C LEU A 7 50.43 -22.71 -24.64
N VAL A 8 49.69 -21.65 -24.95
CA VAL A 8 49.80 -20.81 -26.17
C VAL A 8 48.99 -21.39 -27.34
N LEU A 9 48.23 -20.48 -27.97
CA LEU A 9 47.55 -20.59 -29.27
C LEU A 9 46.21 -21.33 -29.32
N CYS A 10 45.11 -20.59 -29.17
CA CYS A 10 44.03 -20.72 -30.13
C CYS A 10 43.32 -19.39 -30.32
N LEU A 11 43.61 -18.78 -31.47
CA LEU A 11 42.90 -17.65 -32.06
C LEU A 11 41.38 -17.81 -31.91
N ILE A 12 40.72 -16.86 -31.24
CA ILE A 12 39.32 -16.56 -31.49
C ILE A 12 39.20 -15.05 -31.62
N ALA A 13 39.15 -14.62 -32.88
CA ALA A 13 38.70 -13.31 -33.28
C ALA A 13 37.20 -13.20 -32.96
N LEU A 14 36.84 -12.29 -32.06
CA LEU A 14 35.47 -11.78 -31.97
C LEU A 14 35.53 -10.26 -31.88
N VAL A 15 35.34 -9.65 -33.04
CA VAL A 15 35.14 -8.21 -33.21
C VAL A 15 33.77 -7.87 -32.64
N THR A 16 33.73 -7.19 -31.51
CA THR A 16 32.53 -6.44 -31.09
C THR A 16 32.91 -4.99 -30.86
N SER A 17 32.59 -4.18 -31.86
CA SER A 17 32.60 -2.73 -31.87
C SER A 17 31.66 -2.21 -30.78
N ALA A 18 32.16 -1.98 -29.58
CA ALA A 18 31.44 -1.22 -28.57
C ALA A 18 31.59 0.27 -28.91
N CYS A 19 30.60 0.85 -29.60
CA CYS A 19 30.47 2.30 -29.65
C CYS A 19 30.25 2.81 -28.22
N GLY A 20 31.28 3.40 -27.63
CA GLY A 20 31.15 4.22 -26.44
C GLY A 20 30.32 5.45 -26.80
N ILE A 21 29.19 5.62 -26.12
CA ILE A 21 28.40 6.85 -26.16
C ILE A 21 29.12 7.89 -25.29
N PRO A 22 29.62 9.00 -25.86
CA PRO A 22 30.16 10.07 -25.05
C PRO A 22 29.01 10.74 -24.30
N THR A 23 29.24 10.94 -23.00
CA THR A 23 28.43 11.75 -22.10
C THR A 23 28.06 13.08 -22.77
N SER A 24 26.79 13.25 -23.13
CA SER A 24 26.28 14.55 -23.57
C SER A 24 26.00 15.39 -22.33
N SER A 25 26.97 16.20 -21.97
CA SER A 25 26.85 17.31 -21.02
C SER A 25 26.32 18.55 -21.75
N GLN A 26 25.10 18.93 -21.37
CA GLN A 26 24.33 20.18 -21.64
C GLN A 26 23.08 20.04 -22.51
N PRO A 27 21.88 20.25 -21.93
CA PRO A 27 20.75 20.83 -22.63
C PRO A 27 21.01 22.32 -22.87
N ASP A 28 20.98 22.68 -24.14
CA ASP A 28 21.09 24.02 -24.70
C ASP A 28 19.90 24.91 -24.25
N VAL A 29 20.18 26.14 -23.82
CA VAL A 29 19.16 27.18 -23.61
C VAL A 29 19.52 28.36 -24.50
N VAL A 30 18.81 28.48 -25.62
CA VAL A 30 18.89 29.63 -26.52
C VAL A 30 18.30 30.89 -25.86
N SER A 31 19.23 31.71 -25.39
CA SER A 31 19.41 33.16 -25.54
C SER A 31 18.37 34.18 -25.04
N LYS A 32 18.82 34.96 -24.04
CA LYS A 32 18.42 36.34 -23.76
C LYS A 32 19.27 37.30 -24.60
N HIS A 33 18.67 38.16 -25.42
CA HIS A 33 19.38 39.29 -26.02
C HIS A 33 18.49 40.54 -26.10
N ASN A 34 19.02 41.66 -25.60
CA ASN A 34 18.54 43.07 -25.63
C ASN A 34 17.69 43.60 -24.44
N VAL A 35 18.44 44.10 -23.44
CA VAL A 35 18.13 45.08 -22.37
C VAL A 35 18.12 46.53 -22.93
N PRO A 36 17.49 47.54 -22.25
CA PRO A 36 18.27 48.45 -21.36
C PRO A 36 17.47 49.05 -20.18
N PHE A 37 18.00 49.67 -19.11
CA PHE A 37 19.28 49.76 -18.38
C PHE A 37 18.93 50.52 -17.09
N HIS A 38 19.24 50.04 -15.88
CA HIS A 38 19.41 50.84 -14.64
C HIS A 38 19.86 49.86 -13.54
N LEU A 39 21.14 49.44 -13.48
CA LEU A 39 22.30 50.14 -12.90
C LEU A 39 22.31 50.09 -11.36
N LEU A 40 23.35 49.41 -10.84
CA LEU A 40 23.87 49.39 -9.47
C LEU A 40 23.27 48.38 -8.48
N SER A 41 23.76 47.13 -8.48
CA SER A 41 24.39 46.46 -7.30
C SER A 41 24.48 44.93 -7.48
N PRO A 42 25.53 44.28 -6.93
CA PRO A 42 25.79 42.86 -7.12
C PRO A 42 24.97 42.04 -6.13
N ASP A 43 24.26 41.03 -6.60
CA ASP A 43 24.17 39.75 -5.89
C ASP A 43 23.54 38.70 -6.77
N SER A 44 24.19 37.55 -6.80
CA SER A 44 23.70 36.34 -7.44
C SER A 44 22.43 35.88 -6.71
N SER A 45 21.26 36.25 -7.20
CA SER A 45 20.02 35.57 -6.84
C SER A 45 19.93 34.26 -7.61
N SER A 46 20.69 33.26 -7.18
CA SER A 46 20.31 31.87 -7.38
C SER A 46 19.01 31.66 -6.60
N THR A 47 17.87 31.69 -7.30
CA THR A 47 16.62 31.26 -6.69
C THR A 47 16.74 29.75 -6.52
N THR A 48 17.16 29.31 -5.34
CA THR A 48 16.95 27.94 -4.90
C THR A 48 15.44 27.81 -4.69
N THR A 49 14.74 27.31 -5.70
CA THR A 49 13.42 26.75 -5.47
C THR A 49 13.63 25.60 -4.49
N THR A 50 13.25 25.81 -3.23
CA THR A 50 13.11 24.74 -2.26
C THR A 50 12.07 23.78 -2.82
N THR A 51 12.54 22.69 -3.44
CA THR A 51 11.72 21.53 -3.74
C THR A 51 11.26 20.98 -2.41
N GLU A 52 10.06 21.39 -1.98
CA GLU A 52 9.30 20.68 -0.96
C GLU A 52 9.27 19.20 -1.36
N PRO A 53 9.65 18.27 -0.48
CA PRO A 53 9.59 16.85 -0.81
C PRO A 53 8.18 16.52 -1.26
N ALA A 54 7.99 16.18 -2.54
CA ALA A 54 6.70 15.73 -3.03
C ALA A 54 6.29 14.52 -2.19
N LEU A 55 5.19 14.65 -1.44
CA LEU A 55 4.64 13.53 -0.68
C LEU A 55 4.33 12.40 -1.66
N ALA A 56 5.04 11.27 -1.50
CA ALA A 56 4.81 10.10 -2.31
C ALA A 56 3.62 9.32 -1.73
N TYR A 57 2.64 9.04 -2.58
CA TYR A 57 1.49 8.20 -2.26
C TYR A 57 1.53 6.91 -3.10
N ALA A 58 1.01 5.83 -2.54
CA ALA A 58 0.75 4.58 -3.22
C ALA A 58 -0.77 4.33 -3.24
N GLN A 59 -1.25 3.66 -4.29
CA GLN A 59 -2.66 3.27 -4.39
C GLN A 59 -2.84 1.87 -3.82
N GLU A 60 -3.64 1.76 -2.77
CA GLU A 60 -4.01 0.50 -2.13
C GLU A 60 -5.51 0.29 -2.22
N ASN A 61 -5.95 -0.97 -2.18
CA ASN A 61 -7.38 -1.28 -2.14
C ASN A 61 -7.86 -1.45 -0.71
N ILE A 62 -9.03 -0.88 -0.41
CA ILE A 62 -9.82 -1.22 0.76
C ILE A 62 -11.17 -1.78 0.32
N PHE A 63 -11.78 -2.63 1.14
CA PHE A 63 -13.09 -3.19 0.86
C PHE A 63 -14.17 -2.51 1.70
N LEU A 64 -15.07 -1.79 1.03
CA LEU A 64 -16.25 -1.14 1.61
C LEU A 64 -17.51 -1.89 1.18
N LEU A 65 -18.68 -1.50 1.68
CA LEU A 65 -19.95 -2.18 1.39
C LEU A 65 -20.81 -1.35 0.44
N ASP A 66 -21.44 -1.99 -0.53
CA ASP A 66 -22.50 -1.37 -1.33
C ASP A 66 -23.86 -1.37 -0.60
N ASN A 67 -24.91 -0.92 -1.29
CA ASN A 67 -26.27 -0.85 -0.76
C ASN A 67 -26.91 -2.22 -0.50
N ALA A 68 -26.39 -3.30 -1.08
CA ALA A 68 -26.80 -4.68 -0.84
C ALA A 68 -25.97 -5.34 0.28
N GLY A 69 -25.01 -4.61 0.85
CA GLY A 69 -24.11 -5.13 1.87
C GLY A 69 -23.03 -6.07 1.31
N LYS A 70 -22.73 -5.97 0.02
CA LYS A 70 -21.62 -6.67 -0.64
C LYS A 70 -20.34 -5.84 -0.61
N ALA A 71 -19.22 -6.52 -0.44
CA ALA A 71 -17.90 -5.94 -0.42
C ALA A 71 -17.45 -5.53 -1.83
N ILE A 72 -17.16 -4.24 -1.99
CA ILE A 72 -16.60 -3.64 -3.20
C ILE A 72 -15.20 -3.09 -2.93
N SER A 73 -14.29 -3.23 -3.90
CA SER A 73 -12.94 -2.67 -3.82
C SER A 73 -12.95 -1.19 -4.16
N VAL A 74 -12.35 -0.38 -3.29
CA VAL A 74 -12.20 1.06 -3.43
C VAL A 74 -10.72 1.40 -3.30
N ARG A 75 -10.18 2.17 -4.25
CA ARG A 75 -8.79 2.62 -4.21
C ARG A 75 -8.63 3.77 -3.23
N ARG A 76 -7.59 3.73 -2.42
CA ARG A 76 -7.19 4.80 -1.50
C ARG A 76 -5.72 5.13 -1.68
N ASP A 77 -5.44 6.42 -1.66
CA ASP A 77 -4.07 6.93 -1.63
C ASP A 77 -3.55 6.82 -0.20
N VAL A 78 -2.43 6.14 -0.03
CA VAL A 78 -1.78 5.92 1.26
C VAL A 78 -0.36 6.42 1.18
N SER A 79 0.08 7.17 2.19
CA SER A 79 1.45 7.71 2.22
C SER A 79 2.48 6.59 2.18
N VAL A 80 3.54 6.78 1.39
CA VAL A 80 4.65 5.83 1.33
C VAL A 80 5.50 5.96 2.61
N PRO A 81 5.87 4.85 3.27
CA PRO A 81 5.61 3.46 2.89
C PRO A 81 4.15 3.04 3.13
N ALA A 82 3.56 2.34 2.15
CA ALA A 82 2.20 1.81 2.19
C ALA A 82 2.10 0.61 3.16
N THR A 83 2.16 0.90 4.45
CA THR A 83 2.09 -0.13 5.49
C THR A 83 0.67 -0.66 5.65
N LEU A 84 0.53 -1.92 6.08
CA LEU A 84 -0.78 -2.49 6.43
C LEU A 84 -1.52 -1.64 7.47
N THR A 85 -0.82 -1.03 8.42
CA THR A 85 -1.41 -0.11 9.40
C THR A 85 -2.09 1.07 8.70
N ALA A 86 -1.46 1.64 7.68
CA ALA A 86 -2.01 2.77 6.95
C ALA A 86 -3.23 2.35 6.10
N VAL A 87 -3.18 1.17 5.46
CA VAL A 87 -4.32 0.60 4.72
C VAL A 87 -5.52 0.33 5.65
N LEU A 88 -5.29 -0.31 6.80
CA LEU A 88 -6.35 -0.56 7.79
C LEU A 88 -6.88 0.74 8.41
N THR A 89 -6.03 1.75 8.57
CA THR A 89 -6.48 3.09 9.02
C THR A 89 -7.41 3.72 7.99
N ALA A 90 -7.09 3.61 6.69
CA ALA A 90 -7.95 4.07 5.61
C ALA A 90 -9.29 3.30 5.56
N LEU A 91 -9.28 1.99 5.83
CA LEU A 91 -10.49 1.18 5.94
C LEU A 91 -11.38 1.61 7.12
N ILE A 92 -10.78 1.83 8.30
CA ILE A 92 -11.49 2.25 9.51
C ILE A 92 -12.05 3.67 9.37
N ALA A 93 -11.35 4.56 8.65
CA ALA A 93 -11.88 5.87 8.30
C ALA A 93 -13.19 5.79 7.50
N GLY A 94 -13.42 4.67 6.80
CA GLY A 94 -14.67 4.37 6.13
C GLY A 94 -14.86 5.11 4.80
N PRO A 95 -16.10 5.15 4.28
CA PRO A 95 -16.41 5.82 3.02
C PRO A 95 -16.22 7.33 3.11
N THR A 96 -15.80 7.94 2.01
CA THR A 96 -15.83 9.40 1.86
C THR A 96 -17.27 9.92 1.73
N SER A 97 -17.49 11.22 1.91
CA SER A 97 -18.82 11.81 1.73
C SER A 97 -19.38 11.60 0.31
N ALA A 98 -18.51 11.55 -0.70
CA ALA A 98 -18.91 11.29 -2.09
C ALA A 98 -19.28 9.81 -2.32
N GLU A 99 -18.58 8.88 -1.69
CA GLU A 99 -18.90 7.45 -1.72
C GLU A 99 -20.21 7.17 -0.95
N ALA A 100 -20.38 7.81 0.21
CA ALA A 100 -21.59 7.68 1.03
C ALA A 100 -22.83 8.19 0.29
N SER A 101 -22.73 9.28 -0.50
CA SER A 101 -23.84 9.77 -1.32
C SER A 101 -24.20 8.82 -2.48
N GLN A 102 -23.30 7.88 -2.82
CA GLN A 102 -23.54 6.80 -3.77
C GLN A 102 -24.03 5.51 -3.09
N GLY A 103 -24.27 5.53 -1.78
CA GLY A 103 -24.76 4.38 -1.02
C GLY A 103 -23.66 3.42 -0.56
N ILE A 104 -22.39 3.82 -0.63
CA ILE A 104 -21.27 3.03 -0.09
C ILE A 104 -21.20 3.23 1.43
N THR A 105 -21.08 2.15 2.17
CA THR A 105 -21.13 2.12 3.64
C THR A 105 -19.96 1.29 4.22
N SER A 106 -19.87 1.25 5.55
CA SER A 106 -18.95 0.40 6.29
C SER A 106 -19.68 -0.21 7.49
N ALA A 107 -19.40 -1.48 7.80
CA ALA A 107 -19.87 -2.14 9.01
C ALA A 107 -18.94 -1.90 10.21
N LEU A 108 -17.80 -1.22 10.00
CA LEU A 108 -16.83 -0.91 11.06
C LEU A 108 -17.28 0.32 11.87
N PRO A 109 -17.30 0.25 13.22
CA PRO A 109 -17.58 1.40 14.08
C PRO A 109 -16.55 2.52 13.91
N SER A 110 -16.98 3.77 14.06
CA SER A 110 -16.10 4.95 13.95
C SER A 110 -15.10 5.09 15.11
N ASP A 111 -15.37 4.46 16.27
CA ASP A 111 -14.47 4.40 17.43
C ASP A 111 -13.54 3.19 17.41
N LEU A 112 -13.57 2.38 16.34
CA LEU A 112 -12.69 1.24 16.15
C LEU A 112 -11.22 1.66 16.02
N LYS A 113 -10.32 0.93 16.66
CA LYS A 113 -8.87 1.15 16.58
C LYS A 113 -8.12 -0.16 16.47
N VAL A 114 -7.08 -0.19 15.64
CA VAL A 114 -6.07 -1.26 15.66
C VAL A 114 -5.08 -0.96 16.78
N ILE A 115 -5.00 -1.83 17.78
CA ILE A 115 -4.05 -1.73 18.90
C ILE A 115 -2.68 -2.25 18.48
N SER A 116 -2.66 -3.39 17.79
CA SER A 116 -1.41 -4.01 17.34
C SER A 116 -1.64 -4.92 16.13
N ILE A 117 -0.59 -5.06 15.33
CA ILE A 117 -0.53 -5.95 14.16
C ILE A 117 0.71 -6.83 14.32
N ALA A 118 0.55 -8.14 14.21
CA ALA A 118 1.66 -9.09 14.23
C ALA A 118 1.57 -10.02 13.02
N LEU A 119 2.63 -10.09 12.22
CA LEU A 119 2.75 -11.01 11.09
C LEU A 119 3.65 -12.19 11.45
N VAL A 120 3.13 -13.40 11.36
CA VAL A 120 3.89 -14.65 11.54
C VAL A 120 3.68 -15.52 10.30
N GLY A 121 4.75 -15.76 9.55
CA GLY A 121 4.64 -16.38 8.23
C GLY A 121 3.78 -15.53 7.30
N SER A 122 2.66 -16.08 6.84
CA SER A 122 1.65 -15.42 6.00
C SER A 122 0.33 -15.15 6.72
N THR A 123 0.32 -15.24 8.06
CA THR A 123 -0.86 -14.98 8.90
C THR A 123 -0.67 -13.71 9.71
N VAL A 124 -1.59 -12.77 9.57
CA VAL A 124 -1.62 -11.55 10.40
C VAL A 124 -2.58 -11.74 11.56
N THR A 125 -2.13 -11.40 12.77
CA THR A 125 -3.00 -11.21 13.93
C THR A 125 -3.29 -9.72 14.08
N LEU A 126 -4.58 -9.38 14.00
CA LEU A 126 -5.09 -8.02 14.20
C LEU A 126 -5.73 -7.92 15.58
N ASN A 127 -5.18 -7.05 16.41
CA ASN A 127 -5.73 -6.75 17.74
C ASN A 127 -6.46 -5.42 17.69
N PHE A 128 -7.73 -5.43 18.06
CA PHE A 128 -8.60 -4.26 18.09
C PHE A 128 -8.98 -3.86 19.52
N ASN A 129 -9.48 -2.64 19.69
CA ASN A 129 -10.14 -2.23 20.92
C ASN A 129 -11.53 -2.88 21.05
N THR A 130 -12.16 -2.72 22.22
CA THR A 130 -13.48 -3.26 22.54
C THR A 130 -14.62 -2.86 21.59
N ALA A 131 -14.44 -1.84 20.76
CA ALA A 131 -15.43 -1.42 19.78
C ALA A 131 -15.76 -2.53 18.77
N PHE A 132 -14.77 -3.36 18.40
CA PHE A 132 -14.99 -4.48 17.49
C PHE A 132 -16.00 -5.50 18.03
N GLY A 133 -15.95 -5.78 19.34
CA GLY A 133 -16.84 -6.74 20.00
C GLY A 133 -18.27 -6.24 20.21
N LYS A 134 -18.58 -5.00 19.82
CA LYS A 134 -19.94 -4.44 19.85
C LYS A 134 -20.69 -4.67 18.53
N ILE A 135 -20.00 -5.12 17.49
CA ILE A 135 -20.61 -5.46 16.19
C ILE A 135 -21.28 -6.82 16.35
N ASN A 136 -22.52 -6.95 15.88
CA ASN A 136 -23.32 -8.17 16.05
C ASN A 136 -24.15 -8.45 14.80
N GLY A 137 -24.59 -9.71 14.65
CA GLY A 137 -25.50 -10.12 13.59
C GLY A 137 -24.85 -10.04 12.20
N ALA A 138 -25.63 -9.67 11.17
CA ALA A 138 -25.14 -9.61 9.79
C ALA A 138 -23.97 -8.62 9.61
N ALA A 139 -23.97 -7.52 10.38
CA ALA A 139 -22.90 -6.52 10.33
C ALA A 139 -21.55 -7.08 10.82
N GLU A 140 -21.56 -8.07 11.70
CA GLU A 140 -20.31 -8.70 12.19
C GLU A 140 -19.60 -9.44 11.07
N THR A 141 -20.33 -10.28 10.32
CA THR A 141 -19.78 -10.99 9.16
C THR A 141 -19.30 -10.03 8.07
N GLN A 142 -20.01 -8.91 7.86
CA GLN A 142 -19.60 -7.88 6.91
C GLN A 142 -18.33 -7.16 7.37
N ALA A 143 -18.26 -6.75 8.63
CA ALA A 143 -17.09 -6.08 9.21
C ALA A 143 -15.84 -6.97 9.15
N VAL A 144 -15.98 -8.24 9.54
CA VAL A 144 -14.90 -9.22 9.45
C VAL A 144 -14.50 -9.41 7.98
N GLY A 145 -15.47 -9.54 7.08
CA GLY A 145 -15.22 -9.63 5.63
C GLY A 145 -14.44 -8.44 5.08
N GLN A 146 -14.83 -7.21 5.41
CA GLN A 146 -14.11 -6.00 5.00
C GLN A 146 -12.65 -6.02 5.46
N VAL A 147 -12.40 -6.39 6.73
CA VAL A 147 -11.05 -6.48 7.29
C VAL A 147 -10.24 -7.58 6.62
N VAL A 148 -10.81 -8.78 6.47
CA VAL A 148 -10.11 -9.93 5.88
C VAL A 148 -9.77 -9.65 4.42
N LEU A 149 -10.73 -9.19 3.62
CA LEU A 149 -10.51 -8.91 2.20
C LEU A 149 -9.47 -7.80 1.98
N THR A 150 -9.54 -6.73 2.78
CA THR A 150 -8.53 -5.65 2.71
C THR A 150 -7.15 -6.13 3.13
N THR A 151 -7.06 -6.91 4.20
CA THR A 151 -5.78 -7.38 4.74
C THR A 151 -5.12 -8.41 3.81
N THR A 152 -5.91 -9.28 3.19
CA THR A 152 -5.42 -10.34 2.29
C THR A 152 -5.28 -9.91 0.83
N ASP A 153 -5.65 -8.66 0.49
CA ASP A 153 -5.25 -8.03 -0.78
C ASP A 153 -3.74 -7.75 -0.81
N GLN A 154 -3.11 -7.67 0.35
CA GLN A 154 -1.68 -7.49 0.49
C GLN A 154 -0.94 -8.80 0.15
N PRO A 155 0.06 -8.76 -0.75
CA PRO A 155 0.61 -9.96 -1.39
C PRO A 155 1.27 -10.95 -0.43
N GLN A 156 1.80 -10.49 0.71
CA GLN A 156 2.42 -11.34 1.72
C GLN A 156 1.43 -11.98 2.72
N ILE A 157 0.13 -11.66 2.66
CA ILE A 157 -0.85 -12.06 3.68
C ILE A 157 -1.91 -12.98 3.10
N SER A 158 -2.02 -14.18 3.67
CA SER A 158 -2.97 -15.22 3.24
C SER A 158 -4.12 -15.44 4.22
N ALA A 159 -3.91 -15.14 5.50
CA ALA A 159 -4.86 -15.39 6.56
C ALA A 159 -4.82 -14.32 7.66
N VAL A 160 -5.93 -14.18 8.39
CA VAL A 160 -6.12 -13.18 9.44
C VAL A 160 -6.65 -13.86 10.70
N SER A 161 -6.07 -13.54 11.85
CA SER A 161 -6.56 -13.90 13.18
C SER A 161 -6.99 -12.63 13.91
N PHE A 162 -8.03 -12.74 14.74
CA PHE A 162 -8.63 -11.59 15.42
C PHE A 162 -8.41 -11.66 16.93
N GLN A 163 -8.11 -10.50 17.51
CA GLN A 163 -8.03 -10.29 18.95
C GLN A 163 -8.75 -9.01 19.35
N ILE A 164 -9.25 -8.99 20.59
CA ILE A 164 -9.70 -7.77 21.28
C ILE A 164 -8.92 -7.67 22.59
N ASP A 165 -8.26 -6.55 22.81
CA ASP A 165 -7.41 -6.32 23.99
C ASP A 165 -6.46 -7.51 24.26
N SER A 166 -5.80 -7.97 23.20
CA SER A 166 -4.86 -9.11 23.18
C SER A 166 -5.47 -10.48 23.51
N LYS A 167 -6.80 -10.59 23.59
CA LYS A 167 -7.50 -11.87 23.75
C LYS A 167 -8.01 -12.37 22.40
N PRO A 168 -7.69 -13.62 22.00
CA PRO A 168 -8.27 -14.23 20.80
C PRO A 168 -9.79 -14.24 20.87
N ILE A 169 -10.43 -13.90 19.76
CA ILE A 169 -11.88 -13.97 19.59
C ILE A 169 -12.24 -14.91 18.45
N SER A 170 -13.46 -15.44 18.49
CA SER A 170 -14.05 -16.11 17.34
C SER A 170 -14.76 -15.11 16.44
N VAL A 171 -14.74 -15.37 15.13
CA VAL A 171 -15.42 -14.53 14.13
C VAL A 171 -16.29 -15.39 13.20
N PRO A 172 -17.41 -14.86 12.69
CA PRO A 172 -18.26 -15.55 11.73
C PRO A 172 -17.70 -15.47 10.30
N THR A 173 -17.71 -16.59 9.57
CA THR A 173 -17.49 -16.63 8.12
C THR A 173 -18.75 -16.25 7.36
N SER A 174 -18.66 -16.01 6.05
CA SER A 174 -19.84 -15.71 5.23
C SER A 174 -20.81 -16.89 5.06
N SER A 175 -20.42 -18.10 5.47
CA SER A 175 -21.29 -19.28 5.56
C SER A 175 -22.01 -19.40 6.92
N GLY A 176 -21.77 -18.47 7.86
CA GLY A 176 -22.34 -18.49 9.21
C GLY A 176 -21.60 -19.38 10.21
N VAL A 177 -20.45 -19.97 9.83
CA VAL A 177 -19.62 -20.76 10.75
C VAL A 177 -18.79 -19.82 11.60
N VAL A 178 -18.80 -20.02 12.91
CA VAL A 178 -17.99 -19.24 13.85
C VAL A 178 -16.70 -19.99 14.16
N THR A 179 -15.55 -19.32 14.06
CA THR A 179 -14.24 -19.96 14.27
C THR A 179 -13.25 -19.02 14.95
N SER A 180 -12.38 -19.58 15.79
CA SER A 180 -11.21 -18.88 16.35
C SER A 180 -9.91 -19.16 15.58
N ALA A 181 -9.96 -20.00 14.54
CA ALA A 181 -8.81 -20.26 13.67
C ALA A 181 -8.58 -19.08 12.70
N PRO A 182 -7.35 -18.94 12.14
CA PRO A 182 -7.10 -17.96 11.10
C PRO A 182 -8.07 -18.12 9.93
N VAL A 183 -8.63 -17.00 9.46
CA VAL A 183 -9.59 -16.96 8.36
C VAL A 183 -8.97 -16.37 7.10
N THR A 184 -9.47 -16.75 5.93
CA THR A 184 -8.93 -16.39 4.61
C THR A 184 -9.98 -15.67 3.76
N ALA A 185 -9.55 -14.98 2.69
CA ALA A 185 -10.44 -14.32 1.74
C ALA A 185 -11.51 -15.26 1.15
N ALA A 186 -11.19 -16.54 0.95
CA ALA A 186 -12.12 -17.51 0.36
C ALA A 186 -13.37 -17.72 1.21
N GLN A 187 -13.25 -17.64 2.54
CA GLN A 187 -14.37 -17.77 3.49
C GLN A 187 -15.31 -16.56 3.50
N TYR A 188 -14.99 -15.51 2.74
CA TYR A 188 -15.81 -14.31 2.54
C TYR A 188 -16.11 -14.06 1.06
N ALA A 189 -15.83 -15.02 0.17
CA ALA A 189 -16.03 -14.86 -1.27
C ALA A 189 -17.48 -14.51 -1.64
N SER A 190 -18.47 -15.03 -0.90
CA SER A 190 -19.89 -14.71 -1.14
C SER A 190 -20.28 -13.27 -0.79
N LEU A 191 -19.42 -12.53 -0.09
CA LEU A 191 -19.60 -11.10 0.15
C LEU A 191 -19.11 -10.24 -1.01
N LYS A 192 -18.20 -10.71 -1.87
CA LYS A 192 -17.72 -9.89 -2.99
C LYS A 192 -18.84 -9.61 -3.98
N ASN A 193 -18.90 -8.36 -4.46
CA ASN A 193 -19.77 -7.96 -5.56
C ASN A 193 -19.15 -8.27 -6.93
#